data_AF-A0A6N7QWM9-F1
#
_entry.id   AF-A0A6N7QWM9-F1
#
_cell.length_a   1.000
_cell.length_b   1.000
_cell.length_c   1.000
_cell.angle_alpha   90.00
_cell.angle_beta   90.00
_cell.angle_gamma   90.00
#
_symmetry.space_group_name_H-M   'P 1'
#
loop_
_entity.id
_entity.type
_entity.pdbx_description
1 polymer ?
#
loop_
_entity_poly.entity_id
_entity_poly.type
_entity_poly.pdbx_seq_one_letter_code
_entity_poly.pdbx_strand_id
1 'polypeptide(L)' 'MAKEHKYFVSYVYSEGWGNIDVTLPEPIQSIDDIRSMERAIAENQELDDSVCVQNFQAL' A
#
# COMPACT_ATOMS: atom_id res chain seq x y z
N MET A 1 -7.55 12.47 19.80
CA MET A 1 -7.32 11.08 19.37
C MET A 1 -7.07 11.12 17.88
N ALA A 2 -5.87 10.74 17.42
CA ALA A 2 -5.62 10.61 15.99
C ALA A 2 -6.47 9.46 15.47
N LYS A 3 -7.21 9.68 14.40
CA LYS A 3 -8.05 8.64 13.79
C LYS A 3 -7.12 7.79 12.93
N GLU A 4 -6.96 6.51 13.27
CA GLU A 4 -6.18 5.60 12.45
C GLU A 4 -6.96 5.25 11.18
N HIS A 5 -6.30 5.29 10.03
CA HIS A 5 -6.91 4.98 8.74
C HIS A 5 -6.39 3.62 8.27
N LYS A 6 -7.23 2.59 8.37
CA LYS A 6 -6.86 1.21 8.02
C LYS A 6 -7.34 0.87 6.62
N TYR A 7 -6.48 0.18 5.87
CA TYR A 7 -6.73 -0.22 4.50
C TYR A 7 -6.30 -1.66 4.27
N PHE A 8 -7.12 -2.45 3.60
CA PHE A 8 -6.71 -3.70 2.98
C PHE A 8 -6.24 -3.41 1.56
N VAL A 9 -4.98 -3.71 1.25
CA VAL A 9 -4.32 -3.34 0.00
C VAL A 9 -3.94 -4.60 -0.78
N SER A 10 -4.31 -4.64 -2.06
CA SER A 10 -3.89 -5.68 -3.00
C SER A 10 -2.88 -5.10 -3.98
N TYR A 11 -1.74 -5.74 -4.13
CA TYR A 11 -0.66 -5.29 -5.00
C TYR A 11 -0.12 -6.44 -5.87
N VAL A 12 0.50 -6.08 -6.99
CA VAL A 12 1.23 -6.98 -7.90
C VAL A 12 2.68 -6.56 -7.97
N TYR A 13 3.57 -7.50 -8.28
CA TYR A 13 5.00 -7.28 -8.50
C TYR A 13 5.48 -8.30 -9.56
N SER A 14 6.75 -8.22 -9.95
CA SER A 14 7.28 -8.94 -11.11
C SER A 14 7.07 -10.47 -11.05
N GLU A 15 7.14 -11.05 -9.86
CA GLU A 15 7.03 -12.50 -9.65
C GLU A 15 5.67 -12.93 -9.07
N GLY A 16 4.72 -12.01 -8.83
CA GLY A 16 3.44 -12.40 -8.25
C GLY A 16 2.53 -11.27 -7.80
N TRP A 17 1.72 -11.59 -6.79
CA TRP A 17 0.74 -10.68 -6.19
C TRP A 17 0.65 -10.95 -4.69
N GLY A 18 0.23 -9.94 -3.94
CA GLY A 18 0.13 -9.99 -2.49
C GLY A 18 -1.00 -9.12 -1.95
N ASN A 19 -1.33 -9.34 -0.68
CA ASN A 19 -2.24 -8.49 0.07
C ASN A 19 -1.61 -8.09 1.40
N ILE A 20 -1.91 -6.89 1.88
CA ILE A 20 -1.42 -6.38 3.17
C ILE A 20 -2.43 -5.45 3.82
N ASP A 21 -2.52 -5.52 5.15
CA ASP A 21 -3.23 -4.53 5.95
C ASP A 21 -2.29 -3.36 6.27
N VAL A 22 -2.67 -2.16 5.86
CA VAL A 22 -1.91 -0.92 6.08
C VAL A 22 -2.67 -0.03 7.04
N THR A 23 -1.95 0.54 8.01
CA THR A 23 -2.49 1.59 8.89
C THR A 23 -1.74 2.88 8.62
N LEU A 24 -2.47 3.93 8.24
CA LEU A 24 -1.93 5.26 7.96
C LEU A 24 -2.39 6.28 9.02
N PRO A 25 -1.54 7.26 9.35
CA PRO A 25 -1.90 8.35 10.25
C PRO A 25 -2.88 9.35 9.60
N GLU A 26 -2.89 9.42 8.27
CA GLU A 26 -3.74 10.28 7.45
C GLU A 26 -4.42 9.42 6.36
N PRO A 27 -5.63 9.80 5.90
CA PRO A 27 -6.26 9.06 4.82
C PRO A 27 -5.50 9.24 3.50
N ILE A 28 -5.61 8.27 2.59
CA ILE A 28 -5.13 8.42 1.21
C ILE A 28 -5.90 9.57 0.55
N GLN A 29 -5.20 10.59 0.04
CA GLN A 29 -5.80 11.78 -0.58
C GLN A 29 -5.47 11.89 -2.07
N SER A 30 -4.41 11.24 -2.53
CA SER A 30 -3.83 11.44 -3.85
C SER A 30 -3.13 10.19 -4.39
N ILE A 31 -2.77 10.23 -5.68
CA ILE A 31 -1.96 9.19 -6.31
C ILE A 31 -0.54 9.13 -5.76
N ASP A 32 0.00 10.25 -5.23
CA ASP A 32 1.34 10.29 -4.65
C ASP A 32 1.40 9.52 -3.33
N ASP A 33 0.28 9.45 -2.59
CA ASP A 33 0.15 8.59 -1.41
C ASP A 33 0.23 7.12 -1.80
N ILE A 34 -0.42 6.73 -2.91
CA ILE A 34 -0.38 5.37 -3.45
C ILE A 34 1.04 5.01 -3.89
N ARG A 35 1.75 5.90 -4.59
CA ARG A 35 3.16 5.69 -4.99
C ARG A 35 4.11 5.59 -3.81
N SER A 36 3.82 6.31 -2.74
CA SER A 36 4.60 6.21 -1.51
C SER A 36 4.33 4.88 -0.80
N MET A 37 3.08 4.40 -0.86
CA MET A 37 2.70 3.08 -0.38
C MET A 37 3.35 1.95 -1.20
N GLU A 38 3.37 2.02 -2.53
CA GLU A 38 4.04 1.05 -3.41
C GLU A 38 5.52 0.90 -3.05
N ARG A 39 6.22 2.03 -2.89
CA ARG A 39 7.62 2.04 -2.45
C ARG A 39 7.80 1.43 -1.07
N ALA A 40 6.95 1.80 -0.11
CA ALA A 40 7.00 1.23 1.23
C ALA A 40 6.73 -0.29 1.23
N ILE A 41 5.83 -0.79 0.38
CA ILE A 41 5.58 -2.23 0.23
C ILE A 41 6.82 -2.91 -0.35
N ALA A 42 7.43 -2.35 -1.40
CA ALA A 42 8.64 -2.88 -2.00
C ALA A 42 9.78 -2.99 -0.97
N GLU A 43 10.03 -1.93 -0.21
CA GLU A 43 11.08 -1.90 0.81
C GLU A 43 10.80 -2.87 1.98
N ASN A 44 9.57 -2.92 2.49
CA ASN A 44 9.24 -3.76 3.66
C ASN A 44 9.13 -5.25 3.34
N GLN A 45 8.79 -5.61 2.09
CA GLN A 45 8.66 -6.99 1.64
C GLN A 45 9.89 -7.49 0.87
N GLU A 46 10.94 -6.67 0.78
CA GLU A 46 12.16 -6.95 -0.01
C GLU A 46 11.84 -7.30 -1.48
N LEU A 47 10.84 -6.61 -2.06
CA LEU A 47 10.41 -6.76 -3.45
C LEU A 47 11.06 -5.72 -4.35
N ASP A 48 10.99 -5.95 -5.65
CA ASP A 48 11.52 -5.03 -6.64
C ASP A 48 10.61 -3.81 -6.90
N ASP A 49 11.11 -2.82 -7.63
CA ASP A 49 10.40 -1.55 -7.93
C ASP A 49 9.16 -1.70 -8.84
N SER A 50 8.80 -2.91 -9.27
CA SER A 50 7.57 -3.18 -10.03
C SER A 50 6.31 -3.31 -9.18
N VAL A 51 6.43 -3.15 -7.85
CA VAL A 51 5.26 -3.14 -6.96
C VAL A 51 4.25 -2.11 -7.44
N CYS A 52 3.03 -2.57 -7.71
CA CYS A 52 1.92 -1.72 -8.13
C CYS A 52 0.65 -2.08 -7.36
N VAL A 53 0.06 -1.09 -6.69
CA VAL A 53 -1.21 -1.25 -5.97
C VAL A 53 -2.35 -1.35 -6.99
N GLN A 54 -3.08 -2.46 -6.96
CA GLN A 54 -4.23 -2.72 -7.83
C GLN A 54 -5.54 -2.24 -7.21
N ASN A 55 -5.67 -2.40 -5.89
CA ASN A 55 -6.87 -2.05 -5.16
C ASN A 55 -6.55 -1.73 -3.70
N PHE A 56 -7.36 -0.88 -3.07
CA PHE A 56 -7.33 -0.65 -1.64
C PHE A 56 -8.76 -0.43 -1.11
N GLN A 57 -9.06 -1.00 0.05
CA GLN A 57 -10.36 -0.91 0.70
C GLN A 57 -10.19 -0.40 2.13
N ALA A 58 -10.90 0.65 2.50
CA ALA A 58 -10.93 1.11 3.89
C ALA A 58 -11.61 0.06 4.81
N LEU A 59 -11.02 -0.18 5.98
CA LEU A 59 -11.49 -1.14 7.00
C LEU A 59 -12.17 -0.45 8.18
#